data_AF-A0A7X7IUR8-F1
#
_entry.id   AF-A0A7X7IUR8-F1
#
_cell.length_a   1.000
_cell.length_b   1.000
_cell.length_c   1.000
_cell.angle_alpha   90.00
_cell.angle_beta   90.00
_cell.angle_gamma   90.00
#
_symmetry.space_group_name_H-M   'P 1'
#
loop_
_entity.id
_entity.type
_entity.pdbx_description
1 polymer ?
#
loop_
_entity_poly.entity_id
_entity_poly.type
_entity_poly.pdbx_seq_one_letter_code
_entity_poly.pdbx_strand_id
1 'polypeptide(L)'
;MNKITAMPEGQLMRSIVNHLNQIQELILVRDEQRALKGSAADFSALNNSIETMVDSLDGEAKSIFQRLFRKDHIVMAPMNNGSCAVCGMHLAIAQIQAVKLCQQLITCPSCARIIYDPSGAKWVGQPTSRSSSEPKVGVARFSSPDLMIPELAGTTPAEIIEEFAQTLQKAQFVDDAAKLAETAIARETMLGTGIGHELAFPHARGIEGGGLALAFGVSRKGVKFQGFADTPAKLIFFCTIPTAVSAFYLRLLASLTDAFVKEPNRKAALKAESSVELWKVLTKATRKTLK
;
A
#
# COMPACT_ATOMS: atom_id res chain seq x y z
N MET A 1 -32.32 17.63 -7.69
CA MET A 1 -32.52 18.34 -6.42
C MET A 1 -31.30 18.08 -5.54
N ASN A 2 -30.46 19.11 -5.39
CA ASN A 2 -29.08 19.04 -4.90
C ASN A 2 -29.00 18.84 -3.39
N LYS A 3 -28.31 17.78 -2.95
CA LYS A 3 -27.94 17.54 -1.54
C LYS A 3 -26.58 18.15 -1.14
N ILE A 4 -26.03 19.07 -1.93
CA ILE A 4 -24.67 19.61 -1.73
C ILE A 4 -24.67 20.92 -0.89
N THR A 5 -25.81 21.58 -0.68
CA THR A 5 -25.84 22.96 -0.15
C THR A 5 -26.00 23.11 1.37
N ALA A 6 -25.69 22.11 2.20
CA ALA A 6 -25.75 22.28 3.66
C ALA A 6 -24.73 21.42 4.42
N MET A 7 -23.48 21.41 3.98
CA MET A 7 -22.37 20.83 4.74
C MET A 7 -21.56 21.97 5.38
N PRO A 8 -21.22 21.94 6.69
CA PRO A 8 -20.29 22.90 7.28
C PRO A 8 -18.98 22.95 6.48
N GLU A 9 -18.34 24.12 6.37
CA GLU A 9 -17.15 24.33 5.50
C GLU A 9 -16.06 23.26 5.69
N GLY A 10 -15.78 22.84 6.94
CA GLY A 10 -14.81 21.78 7.22
C GLY A 10 -15.22 20.38 6.73
N GLN A 11 -16.52 20.11 6.57
CA GLN A 11 -17.02 18.85 6.02
C GLN A 11 -16.91 18.82 4.49
N LEU A 12 -17.06 19.96 3.82
CA LEU A 12 -16.85 20.10 2.37
C LEU A 12 -15.37 19.91 2.02
N MET A 13 -14.46 20.59 2.73
CA MET A 13 -13.02 20.45 2.48
C MET A 13 -12.52 19.02 2.72
N ARG A 14 -13.02 18.36 3.77
CA ARG A 14 -12.71 16.94 4.00
C ARG A 14 -13.19 16.03 2.86
N SER A 15 -14.33 16.36 2.25
CA SER A 15 -14.79 15.66 1.05
C SER A 15 -13.83 15.84 -0.12
N ILE A 16 -13.28 17.04 -0.34
CA ILE A 16 -12.31 17.31 -1.41
C ILE A 16 -11.01 16.53 -1.18
N VAL A 17 -10.47 16.54 0.05
CA VAL A 17 -9.27 15.77 0.42
C VAL A 17 -9.48 14.28 0.19
N ASN A 18 -10.64 13.75 0.61
CA ASN A 18 -10.98 12.34 0.37
C ASN A 18 -11.10 12.02 -1.11
N HIS A 19 -11.69 12.91 -1.90
CA HIS A 19 -11.80 12.76 -3.35
C HIS A 19 -10.42 12.72 -4.02
N LEU A 20 -9.54 13.65 -3.68
CA LEU A 20 -8.16 13.68 -4.19
C LEU A 20 -7.39 12.39 -3.81
N ASN A 21 -7.58 11.88 -2.59
CA ASN A 21 -6.97 10.64 -2.15
C ASN A 21 -7.48 9.45 -2.98
N GLN A 22 -8.79 9.37 -3.24
CA GLN A 22 -9.37 8.34 -4.10
C GLN A 22 -8.82 8.39 -5.53
N ILE A 23 -8.69 9.59 -6.11
CA ILE A 23 -8.09 9.77 -7.44
C ILE A 23 -6.65 9.24 -7.46
N GLN A 24 -5.84 9.60 -6.46
CA GLN A 24 -4.47 9.10 -6.34
C GLN A 24 -4.44 7.58 -6.21
N GLU A 25 -5.30 6.99 -5.38
CA GLU A 25 -5.34 5.53 -5.22
C GLU A 25 -5.70 4.83 -6.54
N LEU A 26 -6.67 5.33 -7.30
CA LEU A 26 -6.99 4.76 -8.64
C LEU A 26 -5.81 4.85 -9.62
N ILE A 27 -5.06 5.95 -9.58
CA ILE A 27 -3.84 6.11 -10.38
C ILE A 27 -2.78 5.08 -9.97
N LEU A 28 -2.57 4.88 -8.66
CA LEU A 28 -1.61 3.91 -8.16
C LEU A 28 -2.05 2.47 -8.47
N VAL A 29 -3.35 2.16 -8.39
CA VAL A 29 -3.92 0.89 -8.85
C VAL A 29 -3.59 0.66 -10.32
N ARG A 30 -3.80 1.67 -11.18
CA ARG A 30 -3.47 1.57 -12.61
C ARG A 30 -1.98 1.26 -12.83
N ASP A 31 -1.11 1.92 -12.07
CA ASP A 31 0.34 1.71 -12.18
C ASP A 31 0.75 0.29 -11.74
N GLU A 32 0.11 -0.26 -10.71
CA GLU A 32 0.27 -1.67 -10.33
C GLU A 32 -0.15 -2.61 -11.45
N GLN A 33 -1.34 -2.39 -12.03
CA GLN A 33 -1.81 -3.23 -13.14
C GLN A 33 -0.87 -3.14 -14.34
N ARG A 34 -0.34 -1.94 -14.65
CA ARG A 34 0.66 -1.74 -15.72
C ARG A 34 1.95 -2.49 -15.43
N ALA A 35 2.42 -2.47 -14.18
CA ALA A 35 3.63 -3.20 -13.78
C ALA A 35 3.45 -4.73 -13.92
N LEU A 36 2.24 -5.24 -13.70
CA LEU A 36 1.94 -6.67 -13.76
C LEU A 36 1.56 -7.18 -15.16
N LYS A 37 0.72 -6.43 -15.91
CA LYS A 37 0.21 -6.82 -17.24
C LYS A 37 1.06 -6.30 -18.41
N GLY A 38 1.97 -5.37 -18.15
CA GLY A 38 2.66 -4.62 -19.19
C GLY A 38 1.79 -3.53 -19.82
N SER A 39 2.38 -2.75 -20.73
CA SER A 39 1.77 -1.56 -21.31
C SER A 39 0.64 -1.82 -22.32
N ALA A 40 0.46 -3.06 -22.78
CA ALA A 40 -0.49 -3.42 -23.82
C ALA A 40 -1.89 -3.79 -23.29
N ALA A 41 -2.07 -3.87 -21.97
CA ALA A 41 -3.38 -4.17 -21.38
C ALA A 41 -4.34 -2.97 -21.49
N ASP A 42 -5.63 -3.27 -21.62
CA ASP A 42 -6.67 -2.24 -21.63
C ASP A 42 -6.89 -1.68 -20.22
N PHE A 43 -6.72 -0.36 -20.11
CA PHE A 43 -6.94 0.42 -18.89
C PHE A 43 -8.05 1.47 -19.08
N SER A 44 -8.82 1.39 -20.18
CA SER A 44 -9.82 2.38 -20.57
C SER A 44 -10.84 2.66 -19.46
N ALA A 45 -11.43 1.61 -18.88
CA ALA A 45 -12.40 1.76 -17.79
C ALA A 45 -11.83 2.54 -16.59
N LEU A 46 -10.60 2.18 -16.16
CA LEU A 46 -9.95 2.83 -15.03
C LEU A 46 -9.54 4.27 -15.34
N ASN A 47 -9.05 4.52 -16.55
CA ASN A 47 -8.73 5.88 -17.03
C ASN A 47 -10.00 6.75 -17.06
N ASN A 48 -11.10 6.22 -17.59
CA ASN A 48 -12.39 6.94 -17.63
C ASN A 48 -12.89 7.28 -16.22
N SER A 49 -12.75 6.35 -15.25
CA SER A 49 -13.07 6.62 -13.85
C SER A 49 -12.20 7.75 -13.26
N ILE A 50 -10.88 7.70 -13.50
CA ILE A 50 -9.94 8.74 -13.04
C ILE A 50 -10.31 10.10 -13.65
N GLU A 51 -10.55 10.16 -14.96
CA GLU A 51 -10.92 11.38 -15.67
C GLU A 51 -12.22 11.98 -15.13
N THR A 52 -13.25 11.13 -14.96
CA THR A 52 -14.55 11.54 -14.39
C THR A 52 -14.38 12.14 -12.99
N MET A 53 -13.57 11.50 -12.13
CA MET A 53 -13.32 12.01 -10.78
C MET A 53 -12.54 13.33 -10.80
N VAL A 54 -11.51 13.45 -11.64
CA VAL A 54 -10.75 14.69 -11.82
C VAL A 54 -11.62 15.83 -12.34
N ASP A 55 -12.57 15.54 -13.24
CA ASP A 55 -13.49 16.53 -13.78
C ASP A 55 -14.51 17.05 -12.77
N SER A 56 -14.79 16.26 -11.73
CA SER A 56 -15.68 16.65 -10.64
C SER A 56 -15.00 17.45 -9.52
N LEU A 57 -13.68 17.65 -9.58
CA LEU A 57 -12.96 18.53 -8.66
C LEU A 57 -13.32 20.00 -8.90
N ASP A 58 -13.31 20.80 -7.83
CA ASP A 58 -13.45 22.24 -7.94
C ASP A 58 -12.23 22.90 -8.63
N GLY A 59 -12.36 24.16 -9.03
CA GLY A 59 -11.35 24.84 -9.86
C GLY A 59 -9.97 24.93 -9.20
N GLU A 60 -9.92 25.14 -7.88
CA GLU A 60 -8.68 25.21 -7.13
C GLU A 60 -8.01 23.84 -7.00
N ALA A 61 -8.73 22.83 -6.50
CA ALA A 61 -8.20 21.48 -6.31
C ALA A 61 -7.77 20.88 -7.65
N LYS A 62 -8.57 21.07 -8.71
CA LYS A 62 -8.25 20.59 -10.07
C LYS A 62 -6.96 21.22 -10.59
N SER A 63 -6.79 22.53 -10.43
CA SER A 63 -5.58 23.25 -10.87
C SER A 63 -4.32 22.75 -10.14
N ILE A 64 -4.39 22.61 -8.81
CA ILE A 64 -3.29 22.09 -7.99
C ILE A 64 -2.96 20.65 -8.41
N PHE A 65 -3.98 19.79 -8.52
CA PHE A 65 -3.84 18.39 -8.93
C PHE A 65 -3.14 18.28 -10.29
N GLN A 66 -3.66 18.94 -11.33
CA GLN A 66 -3.11 18.86 -12.69
C GLN A 66 -1.68 19.39 -12.79
N ARG A 67 -1.32 20.40 -11.99
CA ARG A 67 0.05 20.90 -11.90
C ARG A 67 1.00 19.86 -11.29
N LEU A 68 0.57 19.17 -10.23
CA LEU A 68 1.39 18.16 -9.54
C LEU A 68 1.47 16.86 -10.35
N PHE A 69 0.34 16.41 -10.89
CA PHE A 69 0.22 15.16 -11.63
C PHE A 69 1.09 15.10 -12.89
N ARG A 70 1.40 16.25 -13.49
CA ARG A 70 2.36 16.36 -14.60
C ARG A 70 3.79 15.98 -14.22
N LYS A 71 4.14 16.02 -12.93
CA LYS A 71 5.49 15.73 -12.44
C LYS A 71 5.59 14.35 -11.82
N ASP A 72 4.57 13.93 -11.07
CA ASP A 72 4.58 12.71 -10.29
C ASP A 72 3.14 12.22 -10.05
N HIS A 73 2.94 10.91 -10.00
CA HIS A 73 1.63 10.31 -9.75
C HIS A 73 1.21 10.39 -8.26
N ILE A 74 2.16 10.61 -7.36
CA ILE A 74 1.89 10.89 -5.95
C ILE A 74 1.75 12.41 -5.80
N VAL A 75 0.51 12.87 -5.76
CA VAL A 75 0.15 14.29 -5.62
C VAL A 75 -0.21 14.66 -4.18
N MET A 76 -0.63 13.67 -3.40
CA MET A 76 -0.96 13.78 -1.98
C MET A 76 0.13 13.12 -1.13
N ALA A 77 0.43 13.76 0.00
CA ALA A 77 1.37 13.25 0.98
C ALA A 77 0.75 13.29 2.37
N PRO A 78 0.71 12.16 3.11
CA PRO A 78 0.27 12.19 4.49
C PRO A 78 1.22 13.05 5.34
N MET A 79 0.65 13.72 6.32
CA MET A 79 1.41 14.38 7.38
C MET A 79 1.77 13.34 8.44
N ASN A 80 3.06 13.22 8.73
CA ASN A 80 3.56 12.38 9.81
C ASN A 80 4.34 13.26 10.80
N ASN A 81 3.84 13.37 12.04
CA ASN A 81 4.45 14.18 13.09
C ASN A 81 4.77 15.63 12.66
N GLY A 82 3.86 16.26 11.92
CA GLY A 82 4.01 17.62 11.41
C GLY A 82 4.89 17.75 10.17
N SER A 83 5.44 16.65 9.67
CA SER A 83 6.31 16.62 8.48
C SER A 83 5.62 15.97 7.29
N CYS A 84 5.98 16.41 6.09
CA CYS A 84 5.59 15.76 4.83
C CYS A 84 6.22 14.37 4.76
N ALA A 85 5.39 13.32 4.68
CA ALA A 85 5.87 11.93 4.60
C ALA A 85 6.73 11.62 3.37
N VAL A 86 6.68 12.46 2.32
CA VAL A 86 7.41 12.22 1.07
C VAL A 86 8.80 12.86 1.08
N CYS A 87 8.92 14.14 1.44
CA CYS A 87 10.19 14.86 1.38
C CYS A 87 10.80 15.19 2.74
N GLY A 88 10.12 14.87 3.85
CA GLY A 88 10.61 15.11 5.21
C GLY A 88 10.52 16.55 5.68
N MET A 89 10.02 17.48 4.86
CA MET A 89 9.89 18.88 5.24
C MET A 89 8.93 19.04 6.42
N HIS A 90 9.41 19.65 7.51
CA HIS A 90 8.58 19.97 8.66
C HIS A 90 7.76 21.23 8.38
N LEU A 91 6.45 21.14 8.55
CA LEU A 91 5.52 22.24 8.24
C LEU A 91 5.51 23.26 9.37
N ALA A 92 5.17 24.51 9.05
CA ALA A 92 4.95 25.52 10.09
C ALA A 92 3.74 25.14 10.96
N ILE A 93 3.75 25.51 12.24
CA ILE A 93 2.67 25.14 13.19
C ILE A 93 1.29 25.55 12.67
N ALA A 94 1.16 26.74 12.08
CA ALA A 94 -0.08 27.20 11.47
C ALA A 94 -0.56 26.28 10.32
N GLN A 95 0.36 25.79 9.49
CA GLN A 95 0.05 24.84 8.41
C GLN A 95 -0.36 23.48 8.98
N ILE A 96 0.31 23.00 10.03
CA ILE A 96 -0.05 21.75 10.72
C ILE A 96 -1.48 21.83 11.25
N GLN A 97 -1.86 22.94 11.88
CA GLN A 97 -3.22 23.14 12.38
C GLN A 97 -4.24 23.20 11.24
N ALA A 98 -3.93 23.92 10.15
CA ALA A 98 -4.81 23.99 8.98
C ALA A 98 -5.06 22.62 8.34
N VAL A 99 -4.02 21.76 8.27
CA VAL A 99 -4.16 20.36 7.81
C VAL A 99 -5.06 19.55 8.75
N LYS A 100 -4.81 19.59 10.07
CA LYS A 100 -5.59 18.84 11.07
C LYS A 100 -7.07 19.24 11.09
N LEU A 101 -7.32 20.53 11.02
CA LEU A 101 -8.68 21.08 11.02
C LEU A 101 -9.35 20.97 9.64
N CYS A 102 -8.60 20.58 8.61
CA CYS A 102 -9.06 20.47 7.23
C CYS A 102 -9.80 21.74 6.77
N GLN A 103 -9.21 22.92 7.04
CA GLN A 103 -9.83 24.22 6.71
C GLN A 103 -9.62 24.61 5.25
N GLN A 104 -8.47 24.24 4.68
CA GLN A 104 -8.07 24.55 3.31
C GLN A 104 -7.04 23.54 2.81
N LEU A 105 -6.83 23.50 1.50
CA LEU A 105 -5.74 22.72 0.91
C LEU A 105 -4.39 23.33 1.29
N ILE A 106 -3.58 22.56 2.00
CA ILE A 106 -2.21 22.93 2.33
C ILE A 106 -1.27 22.13 1.44
N THR A 107 -0.27 22.80 0.88
CA THR A 107 0.79 22.15 0.10
C THR A 107 2.12 22.21 0.83
N CYS A 108 2.94 21.18 0.65
CA CYS A 108 4.29 21.14 1.18
C CYS A 108 5.12 22.29 0.57
N PRO A 109 5.80 23.13 1.37
CA PRO A 109 6.61 24.22 0.82
C PRO A 109 7.85 23.74 0.06
N SER A 110 8.26 22.47 0.24
CA SER A 110 9.40 21.87 -0.45
C SER A 110 8.98 21.15 -1.73
N CYS A 111 8.06 20.18 -1.65
CA CYS A 111 7.70 19.33 -2.79
C CYS A 111 6.35 19.67 -3.43
N ALA A 112 5.64 20.68 -2.92
CA ALA A 112 4.33 21.16 -3.39
C ALA A 112 3.16 20.17 -3.32
N ARG A 113 3.38 18.92 -2.87
CA ARG A 113 2.32 17.91 -2.67
C ARG A 113 1.27 18.40 -1.67
N ILE A 114 0.01 18.02 -1.90
CA ILE A 114 -1.11 18.33 -1.00
C ILE A 114 -0.96 17.50 0.27
N ILE A 115 -0.96 18.16 1.42
CA ILE A 115 -0.81 17.51 2.71
C ILE A 115 -2.18 17.18 3.30
N TYR A 116 -2.33 15.97 3.82
CA TYR A 116 -3.52 15.55 4.58
C TYR A 116 -3.13 14.89 5.89
N ASP A 117 -4.03 14.92 6.89
CA ASP A 117 -3.86 14.17 8.13
C ASP A 117 -4.37 12.73 7.93
N PRO A 118 -3.50 11.70 7.98
CA PRO A 118 -3.93 10.34 7.75
C PRO A 118 -4.76 9.82 8.92
N SER A 119 -5.94 9.30 8.61
CA SER A 119 -6.79 8.63 9.59
C SER A 119 -6.46 7.15 9.74
N GLY A 120 -5.26 6.66 9.34
CA GLY A 120 -4.86 5.24 9.28
C GLY A 120 -3.94 4.76 10.42
N ALA A 121 -3.53 3.48 10.40
CA ALA A 121 -2.54 2.91 11.34
C ALA A 121 -1.16 3.56 11.14
N LYS A 122 -0.34 3.58 12.19
CA LYS A 122 1.00 4.18 12.13
C LYS A 122 2.07 3.14 12.33
N TRP A 123 3.24 3.39 11.74
CA TRP A 123 4.40 2.60 12.04
C TRP A 123 4.88 2.87 13.47
N VAL A 124 5.11 1.82 14.24
CA VAL A 124 5.70 1.90 15.59
C VAL A 124 6.94 1.02 15.76
N GLY A 125 7.38 0.37 14.68
CA GLY A 125 8.62 -0.39 14.68
C GLY A 125 9.77 0.49 15.11
N GLN A 126 10.53 0.04 16.11
CA GLN A 126 11.72 0.77 16.53
C GLN A 126 12.65 0.92 15.32
N PRO A 127 13.22 2.11 15.09
CA PRO A 127 14.32 2.25 14.14
C PRO A 127 15.37 1.22 14.55
N THR A 128 15.66 0.24 13.69
CA THR A 128 16.71 -0.73 14.00
C THR A 128 17.96 0.08 14.32
N SER A 129 18.43 0.03 15.56
CA SER A 129 19.67 0.70 15.92
C SER A 129 20.71 0.23 14.89
N ARG A 130 21.54 1.14 14.40
CA ARG A 130 22.63 0.82 13.46
C ARG A 130 23.64 -0.20 14.02
N SER A 131 23.38 -0.82 15.19
CA SER A 131 24.23 -1.78 15.88
C SER A 131 24.07 -3.24 15.42
N SER A 132 23.13 -3.58 14.52
CA SER A 132 23.23 -4.88 13.85
C SER A 132 24.41 -4.85 12.89
N SER A 133 25.45 -5.62 13.19
CA SER A 133 26.78 -5.59 12.56
C SER A 133 26.83 -5.96 11.07
N GLU A 134 25.71 -6.35 10.45
CA GLU A 134 25.65 -6.67 9.03
C GLU A 134 24.48 -5.97 8.31
N PRO A 135 24.75 -5.32 7.15
CA PRO A 135 23.68 -4.80 6.29
C PRO A 135 22.78 -5.95 5.81
N LYS A 136 21.48 -5.87 6.09
CA LYS A 136 20.51 -6.79 5.51
C LYS A 136 20.40 -6.55 4.00
N VAL A 137 20.41 -7.60 3.19
CA VAL A 137 20.33 -7.56 1.71
C VAL A 137 19.08 -8.26 1.18
N GLY A 138 18.68 -7.95 -0.05
CA GLY A 138 17.49 -8.53 -0.68
C GLY A 138 16.22 -8.37 0.16
N VAL A 139 15.40 -9.43 0.23
CA VAL A 139 14.10 -9.44 0.93
C VAL A 139 14.22 -9.22 2.45
N ALA A 140 15.37 -9.49 3.05
CA ALA A 140 15.60 -9.30 4.49
C ALA A 140 15.60 -7.83 4.93
N ARG A 141 15.64 -6.89 3.97
CA ARG A 141 15.52 -5.46 4.24
C ARG A 141 14.14 -5.03 4.74
N PHE A 142 13.11 -5.83 4.45
CA PHE A 142 11.71 -5.46 4.70
C PHE A 142 10.87 -6.67 5.14
N SER A 143 11.48 -7.80 5.48
CA SER A 143 10.78 -8.99 5.96
C SER A 143 11.65 -9.75 6.95
N SER A 144 11.06 -10.72 7.66
CA SER A 144 11.75 -11.55 8.65
C SER A 144 11.03 -12.89 8.84
N PRO A 145 11.65 -13.89 9.50
CA PRO A 145 10.97 -15.12 9.89
C PRO A 145 9.67 -14.90 10.67
N ASP A 146 9.61 -13.85 11.50
CA ASP A 146 8.42 -13.55 12.33
C ASP A 146 7.23 -13.04 11.51
N LEU A 147 7.44 -12.71 10.24
CA LEU A 147 6.40 -12.28 9.29
C LEU A 147 5.96 -13.40 8.34
N MET A 148 6.35 -14.65 8.63
CA MET A 148 6.01 -15.83 7.84
C MET A 148 4.87 -16.60 8.49
N ILE A 149 3.78 -16.84 7.75
CA ILE A 149 2.62 -17.61 8.22
C ILE A 149 2.53 -18.92 7.40
N PRO A 150 3.05 -20.05 7.91
CA PRO A 150 3.16 -21.29 7.14
C PRO A 150 1.80 -21.93 6.80
N GLU A 151 0.74 -21.61 7.55
CA GLU A 151 -0.64 -21.92 7.20
C GLU A 151 -1.54 -20.78 7.69
N LEU A 152 -2.19 -20.11 6.75
CA LEU A 152 -3.21 -19.09 6.99
C LEU A 152 -4.53 -19.78 7.32
N ALA A 153 -5.21 -19.32 8.38
CA ALA A 153 -6.47 -19.91 8.84
C ALA A 153 -7.69 -19.38 8.08
N GLY A 154 -7.61 -18.15 7.59
CA GLY A 154 -8.66 -17.42 6.93
C GLY A 154 -9.07 -18.02 5.61
N THR A 155 -10.33 -17.83 5.30
CA THR A 155 -11.01 -18.38 4.12
C THR A 155 -11.51 -17.29 3.18
N THR A 156 -11.49 -16.03 3.63
CA THR A 156 -11.84 -14.85 2.85
C THR A 156 -10.66 -13.86 2.77
N PRO A 157 -10.57 -12.99 1.75
CA PRO A 157 -9.54 -11.96 1.68
C PRO A 157 -9.46 -11.07 2.93
N ALA A 158 -10.60 -10.73 3.55
CA ALA A 158 -10.65 -9.93 4.76
C ALA A 158 -10.01 -10.65 5.95
N GLU A 159 -10.38 -11.91 6.20
CA GLU A 159 -9.79 -12.72 7.28
C GLU A 159 -8.27 -12.87 7.11
N ILE A 160 -7.81 -13.12 5.88
CA ILE A 160 -6.39 -13.20 5.55
C ILE A 160 -5.67 -11.88 5.85
N ILE A 161 -6.25 -10.75 5.45
CA ILE A 161 -5.70 -9.42 5.69
C ILE A 161 -5.61 -9.13 7.20
N GLU A 162 -6.64 -9.50 7.97
CA GLU A 162 -6.66 -9.36 9.43
C GLU A 162 -5.57 -10.19 10.11
N GLU A 163 -5.34 -11.44 9.68
CA GLU A 163 -4.25 -12.28 10.19
C GLU A 163 -2.87 -11.65 9.94
N PHE A 164 -2.64 -11.11 8.74
CA PHE A 164 -1.39 -10.41 8.44
C PHE A 164 -1.25 -9.14 9.28
N ALA A 165 -2.31 -8.35 9.43
CA ALA A 165 -2.27 -7.14 10.23
C ALA A 165 -1.94 -7.42 11.70
N GLN A 166 -2.54 -8.48 12.28
CA GLN A 166 -2.22 -8.94 13.62
C GLN A 166 -0.75 -9.41 13.73
N THR A 167 -0.24 -10.09 12.71
CA THR A 167 1.17 -10.53 12.66
C THR A 167 2.12 -9.34 12.68
N LEU A 168 1.84 -8.31 11.89
CA LEU A 168 2.62 -7.06 11.85
C LEU A 168 2.58 -6.31 13.19
N GLN A 169 1.42 -6.26 13.86
CA GLN A 169 1.29 -5.64 15.18
C GLN A 169 2.05 -6.42 16.25
N LYS A 170 1.96 -7.76 16.27
CA LYS A 170 2.71 -8.63 17.20
C LYS A 170 4.22 -8.47 17.05
N ALA A 171 4.69 -8.32 15.81
CA ALA A 171 6.09 -8.02 15.49
C ALA A 171 6.45 -6.53 15.66
N GLN A 172 5.57 -5.73 16.27
CA GLN A 172 5.73 -4.31 16.59
C GLN A 172 6.00 -3.40 15.38
N PHE A 173 5.62 -3.79 14.16
CA PHE A 173 5.77 -2.94 12.98
C PHE A 173 4.71 -1.84 12.92
N VAL A 174 3.49 -2.13 13.37
CA VAL A 174 2.35 -1.20 13.42
C VAL A 174 1.71 -1.18 14.80
N ASP A 175 1.07 -0.07 15.17
CA ASP A 175 0.38 0.09 16.45
C ASP A 175 -1.02 -0.55 16.48
N ASP A 176 -1.70 -0.55 15.34
CA ASP A 176 -3.12 -0.88 15.25
C ASP A 176 -3.40 -1.82 14.07
N ALA A 177 -3.55 -3.12 14.38
CA ALA A 177 -3.88 -4.14 13.38
C ALA A 177 -5.26 -3.92 12.74
N ALA A 178 -6.27 -3.52 13.51
CA ALA A 178 -7.63 -3.37 13.00
C ALA A 178 -7.69 -2.27 11.94
N LYS A 179 -7.00 -1.16 12.21
CA LYS A 179 -6.93 -0.02 11.32
C LYS A 179 -6.07 -0.25 10.08
N LEU A 180 -5.01 -1.05 10.22
CA LEU A 180 -4.23 -1.54 9.09
C LEU A 180 -5.09 -2.45 8.19
N ALA A 181 -5.84 -3.39 8.80
CA ALA A 181 -6.72 -4.29 8.08
C ALA A 181 -7.83 -3.52 7.35
N GLU A 182 -8.48 -2.55 8.01
CA GLU A 182 -9.48 -1.68 7.38
C GLU A 182 -8.93 -0.99 6.12
N THR A 183 -7.73 -0.42 6.21
CA THR A 183 -7.07 0.26 5.09
C THR A 183 -6.81 -0.71 3.92
N ALA A 184 -6.29 -1.90 4.21
CA ALA A 184 -6.00 -2.90 3.18
C ALA A 184 -7.27 -3.53 2.59
N ILE A 185 -8.32 -3.77 3.39
CA ILE A 185 -9.61 -4.30 2.93
C ILE A 185 -10.32 -3.29 2.03
N ALA A 186 -10.29 -2.00 2.39
CA ALA A 186 -10.82 -0.94 1.54
C ALA A 186 -10.11 -0.94 0.18
N ARG A 187 -8.77 -1.07 0.17
CA ARG A 187 -7.98 -1.18 -1.06
C ARG A 187 -8.32 -2.45 -1.85
N GLU A 188 -8.44 -3.61 -1.21
CA GLU A 188 -8.81 -4.87 -1.84
C GLU A 188 -10.21 -4.81 -2.49
N THR A 189 -11.14 -4.08 -1.86
CA THR A 189 -12.52 -3.91 -2.35
C THR A 189 -12.60 -3.01 -3.59
N MET A 190 -11.73 -2.00 -3.70
CA MET A 190 -11.69 -1.13 -4.90
C MET A 190 -11.34 -1.93 -6.14
N LEU A 191 -10.29 -2.75 -6.03
CA LEU A 191 -9.89 -3.68 -7.06
C LEU A 191 -9.02 -4.78 -6.46
N GLY A 192 -9.46 -6.02 -6.61
CA GLY A 192 -8.78 -7.16 -6.01
C GLY A 192 -7.34 -7.37 -6.49
N THR A 193 -6.55 -7.97 -5.62
CA THR A 193 -5.09 -8.11 -5.77
C THR A 193 -4.63 -9.53 -6.13
N GLY A 194 -5.54 -10.41 -6.53
CA GLY A 194 -5.22 -11.70 -7.12
C GLY A 194 -4.65 -11.52 -8.53
N ILE A 195 -3.50 -12.12 -8.83
CA ILE A 195 -2.80 -11.88 -10.11
C ILE A 195 -2.62 -13.14 -10.98
N GLY A 196 -3.24 -14.26 -10.58
CA GLY A 196 -3.04 -15.56 -11.21
C GLY A 196 -1.87 -16.34 -10.60
N HIS A 197 -1.61 -17.55 -11.13
CA HIS A 197 -0.56 -18.46 -10.63
C HIS A 197 -0.65 -18.76 -9.12
N GLU A 198 -1.86 -18.77 -8.56
CA GLU A 198 -2.09 -18.97 -7.12
C GLU A 198 -1.49 -17.85 -6.23
N LEU A 199 -1.29 -16.64 -6.76
CA LEU A 199 -0.69 -15.50 -6.05
C LEU A 199 -1.70 -14.37 -5.77
N ALA A 200 -1.56 -13.72 -4.60
CA ALA A 200 -2.24 -12.46 -4.27
C ALA A 200 -1.33 -11.50 -3.49
N PHE A 201 -1.56 -10.19 -3.65
CA PHE A 201 -0.72 -9.12 -3.10
C PHE A 201 -1.54 -8.03 -2.37
N PRO A 202 -2.31 -8.39 -1.32
CA PRO A 202 -3.00 -7.40 -0.51
C PRO A 202 -2.01 -6.42 0.13
N HIS A 203 -2.35 -5.15 0.23
CA HIS A 203 -1.44 -4.14 0.76
C HIS A 203 -2.16 -2.92 1.32
N ALA A 204 -1.46 -2.19 2.20
CA ALA A 204 -1.89 -0.89 2.71
C ALA A 204 -0.83 0.18 2.40
N ARG A 205 -1.26 1.31 1.87
CA ARG A 205 -0.43 2.50 1.61
C ARG A 205 -0.60 3.54 2.72
N GLY A 206 0.36 4.44 2.86
CA GLY A 206 0.29 5.53 3.84
C GLY A 206 0.61 5.10 5.27
N ILE A 207 1.27 3.95 5.46
CA ILE A 207 1.78 3.52 6.77
C ILE A 207 3.12 4.20 7.00
N GLU A 208 3.06 5.41 7.54
CA GLU A 208 4.23 6.30 7.69
C GLU A 208 4.97 6.10 9.01
N GLY A 209 6.26 6.46 9.03
CA GLY A 209 7.10 6.42 10.23
C GLY A 209 8.18 5.32 10.23
N GLY A 210 8.22 4.48 9.19
CA GLY A 210 9.22 3.43 9.06
C GLY A 210 9.48 2.99 7.63
N GLY A 211 9.72 1.68 7.46
CA GLY A 211 10.07 1.08 6.17
C GLY A 211 8.89 0.35 5.51
N LEU A 212 9.12 -0.11 4.28
CA LEU A 212 8.25 -1.14 3.70
C LEU A 212 8.34 -2.39 4.59
N ALA A 213 7.20 -3.03 4.87
CA ALA A 213 7.18 -4.36 5.48
C ALA A 213 6.44 -5.34 4.58
N LEU A 214 6.94 -6.56 4.50
CA LEU A 214 6.39 -7.68 3.73
C LEU A 214 6.19 -8.87 4.67
N ALA A 215 4.93 -9.28 4.82
CA ALA A 215 4.57 -10.57 5.38
C ALA A 215 4.21 -11.55 4.27
N PHE A 216 4.50 -12.83 4.48
CA PHE A 216 4.24 -13.88 3.49
C PHE A 216 3.55 -15.05 4.17
N GLY A 217 2.42 -15.47 3.61
CA GLY A 217 1.65 -16.57 4.14
C GLY A 217 1.21 -17.55 3.06
N VAL A 218 0.93 -18.78 3.50
CA VAL A 218 0.47 -19.87 2.63
C VAL A 218 -0.92 -20.32 3.07
N SER A 219 -1.86 -20.42 2.13
CA SER A 219 -3.15 -21.09 2.32
C SER A 219 -3.20 -22.31 1.42
N ARG A 220 -3.07 -23.52 1.97
CA ARG A 220 -3.02 -24.76 1.15
C ARG A 220 -4.33 -25.03 0.41
N LYS A 221 -5.46 -24.69 1.04
CA LYS A 221 -6.80 -24.76 0.44
C LYS A 221 -7.02 -23.69 -0.62
N GLY A 222 -6.34 -22.55 -0.46
CA GLY A 222 -6.45 -21.38 -1.32
C GLY A 222 -7.66 -20.51 -0.99
N VAL A 223 -7.53 -19.20 -1.25
CA VAL A 223 -8.54 -18.18 -0.99
C VAL A 223 -8.84 -17.42 -2.28
N LYS A 224 -10.11 -17.15 -2.55
CA LYS A 224 -10.53 -16.42 -3.76
C LYS A 224 -10.32 -14.92 -3.58
N PHE A 225 -9.18 -14.41 -4.06
CA PHE A 225 -8.94 -12.99 -4.26
C PHE A 225 -9.50 -12.56 -5.62
N GLN A 226 -10.16 -11.41 -5.68
CA GLN A 226 -10.60 -10.84 -6.96
C GLN A 226 -9.39 -10.29 -7.73
N GLY A 227 -9.54 -9.99 -9.02
CA GLY A 227 -8.47 -9.43 -9.85
C GLY A 227 -8.30 -10.21 -11.15
N PHE A 228 -7.08 -10.65 -11.43
CA PHE A 228 -6.70 -11.38 -12.64
C PHE A 228 -6.56 -12.89 -12.41
N ALA A 229 -6.90 -13.37 -11.22
CA ALA A 229 -6.74 -14.76 -10.85
C ALA A 229 -7.98 -15.59 -11.23
N ASP A 230 -7.78 -16.59 -12.08
CA ASP A 230 -8.79 -17.62 -12.36
C ASP A 230 -8.76 -18.77 -11.33
N THR A 231 -7.71 -18.82 -10.51
CA THR A 231 -7.51 -19.83 -9.47
C THR A 231 -7.38 -19.20 -8.08
N PRO A 232 -7.84 -19.88 -7.01
CA PRO A 232 -7.64 -19.41 -5.65
C PRO A 232 -6.16 -19.16 -5.35
N ALA A 233 -5.87 -18.04 -4.67
CA ALA A 233 -4.53 -17.70 -4.24
C ALA A 233 -4.12 -18.59 -3.06
N LYS A 234 -2.96 -19.23 -3.19
CA LYS A 234 -2.36 -20.04 -2.12
C LYS A 234 -1.14 -19.38 -1.50
N LEU A 235 -0.47 -18.49 -2.24
CA LEU A 235 0.69 -17.74 -1.78
C LEU A 235 0.29 -16.27 -1.71
N ILE A 236 0.23 -15.71 -0.51
CA ILE A 236 -0.31 -14.37 -0.30
C ILE A 236 0.77 -13.51 0.36
N PHE A 237 1.08 -12.37 -0.27
CA PHE A 237 2.12 -11.44 0.12
C PHE A 237 1.49 -10.14 0.59
N PHE A 238 1.49 -9.89 1.90
CA PHE A 238 0.91 -8.68 2.47
C PHE A 238 1.97 -7.59 2.66
N CYS A 239 1.72 -6.38 2.16
CA CYS A 239 2.68 -5.27 2.25
C CYS A 239 2.12 -4.04 2.99
N THR A 240 2.94 -3.41 3.84
CA THR A 240 2.73 -2.02 4.28
C THR A 240 3.69 -1.09 3.51
N ILE A 241 3.16 -0.01 2.96
CA ILE A 241 3.89 0.84 2.00
C ILE A 241 3.86 2.30 2.48
N PRO A 242 4.99 2.82 2.99
CA PRO A 242 5.15 4.26 3.16
C PRO A 242 5.05 4.98 1.82
N THR A 243 4.46 6.16 1.80
CA THR A 243 4.18 6.91 0.55
C THR A 243 5.46 7.15 -0.25
N ALA A 244 6.56 7.51 0.43
CA ALA A 244 7.86 7.82 -0.16
C ALA A 244 8.49 6.64 -0.94
N VAL A 245 8.11 5.40 -0.64
CA VAL A 245 8.70 4.19 -1.26
C VAL A 245 7.75 3.48 -2.23
N SER A 246 6.68 4.13 -2.66
CA SER A 246 5.67 3.54 -3.56
C SER A 246 6.27 3.03 -4.88
N ALA A 247 7.22 3.76 -5.47
CA ALA A 247 7.90 3.31 -6.70
C ALA A 247 8.78 2.07 -6.48
N PHE A 248 9.37 1.94 -5.29
CA PHE A 248 10.14 0.76 -4.91
C PHE A 248 9.23 -0.46 -4.71
N TYR A 249 8.05 -0.27 -4.13
CA TYR A 249 7.04 -1.32 -3.99
C TYR A 249 6.68 -1.97 -5.34
N LEU A 250 6.49 -1.19 -6.41
CA LEU A 250 6.19 -1.75 -7.75
C LEU A 250 7.30 -2.69 -8.26
N ARG A 251 8.57 -2.37 -7.97
CA ARG A 251 9.70 -3.25 -8.30
C ARG A 251 9.68 -4.52 -7.46
N LEU A 252 9.38 -4.40 -6.17
CA LEU A 252 9.24 -5.55 -5.27
C LEU A 252 8.13 -6.49 -5.75
N LEU A 253 6.97 -5.94 -6.08
CA LEU A 253 5.82 -6.68 -6.63
C LEU A 253 6.22 -7.46 -7.88
N ALA A 254 6.85 -6.80 -8.86
CA ALA A 254 7.31 -7.48 -10.08
C ALA A 254 8.34 -8.59 -9.78
N SER A 255 9.29 -8.34 -8.88
CA SER A 255 10.31 -9.33 -8.50
C SER A 255 9.75 -10.55 -7.74
N LEU A 256 8.73 -10.35 -6.90
CA LEU A 256 8.04 -11.45 -6.21
C LEU A 256 7.22 -12.27 -7.19
N THR A 257 6.50 -11.61 -8.10
CA THR A 257 5.76 -12.28 -9.18
C THR A 257 6.70 -13.13 -10.03
N ASP A 258 7.81 -12.58 -10.57
CA ASP A 258 8.77 -13.37 -11.36
C ASP A 258 9.38 -14.55 -10.57
N ALA A 259 9.61 -14.36 -9.27
CA ALA A 259 10.12 -15.43 -8.43
C ALA A 259 9.09 -16.56 -8.26
N PHE A 260 7.81 -16.25 -8.06
CA PHE A 260 6.78 -17.24 -7.71
C PHE A 260 5.87 -17.69 -8.87
N VAL A 261 6.01 -17.12 -10.08
CA VAL A 261 5.48 -17.75 -11.30
C VAL A 261 6.24 -19.06 -11.63
N LYS A 262 7.45 -19.24 -11.10
CA LYS A 262 8.22 -20.48 -11.22
C LYS A 262 7.63 -21.57 -10.32
N GLU A 263 7.09 -22.62 -10.93
CA GLU A 263 6.44 -23.73 -10.23
C GLU A 263 7.29 -24.38 -9.12
N PRO A 264 8.62 -24.58 -9.27
CA PRO A 264 9.43 -25.13 -8.19
C PRO A 264 9.41 -24.29 -6.90
N ASN A 265 9.33 -22.95 -7.04
CA ASN A 265 9.28 -22.05 -5.89
C ASN A 265 7.90 -22.11 -5.20
N ARG A 266 6.80 -22.21 -5.97
CA ARG A 266 5.46 -22.41 -5.38
C ARG A 266 5.35 -23.74 -4.64
N LYS A 267 5.80 -24.83 -5.27
CA LYS A 267 5.83 -26.16 -4.63
C LYS A 267 6.66 -26.17 -3.36
N ALA A 268 7.79 -25.46 -3.33
CA ALA A 268 8.60 -25.33 -2.13
C ALA A 268 7.87 -24.56 -1.02
N ALA A 269 7.19 -23.46 -1.34
CA ALA A 269 6.42 -22.69 -0.36
C ALA A 269 5.26 -23.50 0.23
N LEU A 270 4.51 -24.22 -0.61
CA LEU A 270 3.39 -25.07 -0.18
C LEU A 270 3.80 -26.24 0.73
N LYS A 271 5.07 -26.64 0.67
CA LYS A 271 5.65 -27.70 1.52
C LYS A 271 6.24 -27.19 2.83
N ALA A 272 6.41 -25.88 3.01
CA ALA A 272 6.98 -25.34 4.23
C ALA A 272 5.96 -25.45 5.38
N GLU A 273 6.37 -26.09 6.48
CA GLU A 273 5.50 -26.35 7.64
C GLU A 273 5.81 -25.42 8.82
N SER A 274 6.87 -24.61 8.69
CA SER A 274 7.26 -23.63 9.71
C SER A 274 7.60 -22.27 9.12
N SER A 275 7.54 -21.23 9.97
CA SER A 275 7.94 -19.86 9.61
C SER A 275 9.40 -19.81 9.11
N VAL A 276 10.30 -20.57 9.74
CA VAL A 276 11.71 -20.68 9.36
C VAL A 276 11.90 -21.32 7.98
N GLU A 277 11.13 -22.36 7.66
CA GLU A 277 11.18 -22.98 6.33
C GLU A 277 10.63 -22.05 5.26
N LEU A 278 9.49 -21.41 5.53
CA LEU A 278 8.87 -20.48 4.59
C LEU A 278 9.80 -19.28 4.32
N TRP A 279 10.48 -18.79 5.36
CA TRP A 279 11.52 -17.79 5.24
C TRP A 279 12.68 -18.22 4.33
N LYS A 280 13.17 -19.45 4.49
CA LYS A 280 14.23 -20.01 3.63
C LYS A 280 13.78 -20.10 2.17
N VAL A 281 12.51 -20.46 1.93
CA VAL A 281 11.94 -20.48 0.58
C VAL A 281 11.90 -19.06 -0.01
N LEU A 282 11.35 -18.09 0.72
CA LEU A 282 11.24 -16.70 0.27
C LEU A 282 12.60 -16.11 -0.09
N THR A 283 13.57 -16.22 0.82
CA THR A 283 14.93 -15.70 0.62
C THR A 283 15.66 -16.39 -0.54
N LYS A 284 15.50 -17.70 -0.71
CA LYS A 284 16.09 -18.45 -1.84
C LYS A 284 15.45 -18.07 -3.17
N ALA A 285 14.12 -17.99 -3.22
CA ALA A 285 13.36 -17.68 -4.44
C ALA A 285 13.67 -16.27 -4.96
N THR A 286 13.86 -15.32 -4.04
CA THR A 286 14.06 -13.91 -4.38
C THR A 286 15.52 -13.48 -4.52
N ARG A 287 16.50 -14.33 -4.14
CA ARG A 287 17.94 -14.00 -4.18
C ARG A 287 18.42 -13.41 -5.51
N LYS A 288 17.85 -13.85 -6.64
CA LYS A 288 18.24 -13.39 -7.98
C LYS A 288 17.49 -12.15 -8.44
N THR A 289 16.27 -11.92 -7.93
CA THR A 289 15.34 -10.87 -8.39
C THR A 289 15.33 -9.65 -7.46
N LEU A 290 15.78 -9.80 -6.22
CA LEU A 290 15.92 -8.74 -5.22
C LEU A 290 17.37 -8.71 -4.73
N LYS A 291 18.14 -7.74 -5.23
CA LYS A 291 19.53 -7.47 -4.79
C LYS A 291 19.53 -6.42 -3.68
#